data_AF-A0A8X7RGU6-F1
#
_entry.id   AF-A0A8X7RGU6-F1
#
_cell.length_a   1.000
_cell.length_b   1.000
_cell.length_c   1.000
_cell.angle_alpha   90.00
_cell.angle_beta   90.00
_cell.angle_gamma   90.00
#
_symmetry.space_group_name_H-M   'P 1'
#
loop_
_entity.id
_entity.type
_entity.pdbx_description
1 polymer ?
#
loop_
_entity_poly.entity_id
_entity_poly.type
_entity_poly.pdbx_seq_one_letter_code
_entity_poly.pdbx_strand_id
1 'polypeptide(L)' 'MANSYTLLANLRAGRCSNTAEVRLLRFWEARNINKGGELMSIEMLLIDEAVSVLPRFFSVL' A
#
# COMPACT_ATOMS: atom_id res chain seq x y z
N MET A 1 22.77 -6.09 -3.84
CA MET A 1 21.49 -6.76 -3.50
C MET A 1 20.52 -6.39 -4.61
N ALA A 2 20.12 -7.34 -5.47
CA ALA A 2 19.24 -7.02 -6.58
C ALA A 2 17.85 -6.72 -6.03
N ASN A 3 17.39 -5.47 -6.16
CA ASN A 3 16.03 -5.09 -5.81
C ASN A 3 15.11 -5.76 -6.84
N SER A 4 14.63 -6.96 -6.52
CA SER A 4 13.63 -7.63 -7.34
C SER A 4 12.30 -6.94 -7.08
N TYR A 5 11.92 -6.05 -7.99
CA TYR A 5 10.60 -5.44 -7.98
C TYR A 5 9.56 -6.52 -8.24
N THR A 6 8.56 -6.57 -7.38
CA THR A 6 7.45 -7.50 -7.50
C THR A 6 6.21 -6.77 -8.00
N LEU A 7 5.52 -7.35 -8.97
CA LEU A 7 4.25 -6.80 -9.44
C LEU A 7 3.20 -6.83 -8.32
N LEU A 8 2.26 -5.88 -8.34
CA LEU A 8 1.16 -5.81 -7.38
C LEU A 8 0.38 -7.13 -7.28
N ALA A 9 0.14 -7.77 -8.42
CA ALA A 9 -0.56 -9.06 -8.51
C ALA A 9 0.17 -10.22 -7.80
N ASN A 10 1.49 -10.11 -7.59
CA ASN A 10 2.30 -11.14 -6.94
C ASN A 10 2.47 -10.92 -5.43
N LEU A 11 1.87 -9.88 -4.87
CA LEU A 11 1.94 -9.58 -3.46
C LEU A 11 1.03 -10.55 -2.68
N ARG A 12 1.64 -11.39 -1.85
CA ARG A 12 0.93 -12.31 -0.96
C ARG A 12 0.83 -11.78 0.46
N ALA A 13 -0.31 -12.01 1.10
CA ALA A 13 -0.47 -11.80 2.54
C ALA A 13 0.50 -12.72 3.30
N GLY A 14 1.18 -12.19 4.32
CA GLY A 14 2.11 -12.95 5.17
C GLY A 14 3.61 -12.77 4.88
N ARG A 15 3.99 -11.98 3.86
CA ARG A 15 5.40 -11.58 3.68
C ARG A 15 5.67 -10.27 4.44
N CYS A 16 6.73 -10.24 5.25
CA CYS A 16 7.04 -9.09 6.12
C CYS A 16 7.55 -7.84 5.37
N SER A 17 8.07 -8.00 4.15
CA SER A 17 8.53 -6.87 3.33
C SER A 17 8.47 -7.25 1.85
N ASN A 18 7.95 -6.34 1.04
CA ASN A 18 7.92 -6.42 -0.42
C ASN A 18 8.28 -5.06 -1.02
N THR A 19 9.03 -5.07 -2.11
CA THR A 19 9.34 -3.86 -2.89
C THR A 19 8.60 -3.96 -4.22
N ALA A 20 7.84 -2.92 -4.56
CA ALA A 20 7.08 -2.83 -5.81
C ALA A 20 7.19 -1.40 -6.35
N GLU A 21 7.41 -1.26 -7.66
CA GLU A 21 7.28 0.02 -8.34
C GLU A 21 5.83 0.23 -8.74
N VAL A 22 5.25 1.35 -8.33
CA VAL A 22 3.84 1.67 -8.52
C VAL A 22 3.68 3.14 -8.86
N ARG A 23 2.62 3.46 -9.60
CA ARG A 23 2.14 4.82 -9.84
C ARG A 23 0.96 5.09 -8.91
N LEU A 24 1.03 6.18 -8.15
CA LEU A 24 -0.06 6.65 -7.32
C LEU A 24 -1.11 7.36 -8.18
N LEU A 25 -2.33 6.85 -8.21
CA LEU A 25 -3.45 7.50 -8.91
C LEU A 25 -4.21 8.49 -8.03
N ARG A 26 -4.49 8.09 -6.80
CA ARG A 26 -5.34 8.85 -5.89
C ARG A 26 -5.02 8.51 -4.44
N PHE A 27 -5.01 9.53 -3.59
CA PHE A 27 -4.98 9.37 -2.14
C PHE A 27 -6.31 9.85 -1.57
N TRP A 28 -6.72 9.26 -0.46
CA TRP A 28 -7.83 9.74 0.36
C TRP A 28 -7.28 10.44 1.59
N GLU A 29 -8.11 11.31 2.16
CA GLU A 29 -7.79 11.99 3.40
C GLU A 29 -7.49 10.98 4.51
N ALA A 30 -6.50 11.31 5.33
CA ALA A 30 -6.04 10.45 6.39
C ALA A 30 -7.14 10.28 7.44
N ARG A 31 -7.50 9.03 7.73
CA ARG A 31 -8.55 8.69 8.69
C ARG A 31 -7.92 8.06 9.93
N ASN A 32 -8.35 8.53 11.09
CA ASN A 32 -7.97 7.90 12.35
C ASN A 32 -8.75 6.59 12.48
N ILE A 33 -8.05 5.45 12.40
CA ILE A 33 -8.70 4.13 12.48
C ILE A 33 -8.88 3.71 13.94
N ASN A 34 -8.10 4.28 14.86
CA ASN A 34 -8.11 3.85 16.26
C ASN A 34 -8.92 4.79 17.15
N LYS A 35 -9.68 4.22 18.10
CA LYS A 35 -10.50 4.99 19.05
C LYS A 35 -9.68 5.81 20.07
N GLY A 36 -8.34 5.64 20.07
CA GLY A 36 -7.39 6.37 20.91
C GLY A 36 -6.55 7.42 20.17
N GLY A 37 -6.78 7.64 18.88
CA GLY A 37 -6.11 8.73 18.16
C GLY A 37 -4.74 8.38 17.55
N GLU A 38 -4.13 7.25 17.94
CA GLU A 38 -2.72 6.96 17.64
C GLU A 38 -2.45 6.44 16.22
N LEU A 39 -3.44 5.85 15.53
CA LEU A 39 -3.21 5.27 14.20
C LEU A 39 -3.97 6.05 13.15
N MET A 40 -3.21 6.83 12.40
CA MET A 40 -3.69 7.49 11.20
C MET A 40 -3.42 6.60 9.99
N SER A 41 -4.49 6.28 9.26
CA SER A 41 -4.41 5.50 8.04
C SER A 41 -4.69 6.36 6.83
N ILE A 42 -3.89 6.16 5.80
CA ILE A 42 -4.12 6.76 4.48
C ILE A 42 -4.50 5.63 3.53
N GLU A 43 -5.62 5.79 2.86
CA GLU A 43 -6.01 4.91 1.75
C GLU A 43 -5.42 5.48 0.45
N MET A 44 -4.68 4.63 -0.28
CA MET A 44 -4.09 5.00 -1.56
C MET A 44 -4.49 4.00 -2.64
N LEU A 45 -4.75 4.54 -3.84
CA LEU A 45 -4.96 3.78 -5.06
C LEU A 45 -3.68 3.77 -5.87
N LEU A 46 -3.08 2.59 -5.99
CA LEU A 46 -1.83 2.34 -6.68
C LEU A 46 -2.09 1.48 -7.93
N ILE A 47 -1.36 1.75 -9.01
CA ILE A 47 -1.37 0.95 -10.24
C ILE A 47 0.06 0.59 -10.60
N ASP A 48 0.30 -0.64 -11.04
CA ASP A 48 1.52 -1.04 -11.75
C ASP A 48 1.20 -1.48 -13.18
N GLU A 49 2.20 -1.97 -13.93
CA GLU A 49 2.01 -2.43 -15.31
C GLU A 49 0.90 -3.49 -15.47
N ALA A 50 0.64 -4.29 -14.44
CA ALA A 50 -0.49 -5.19 -14.35
C ALA A 50 -1.60 -4.52 -13.52
N VAL A 51 -2.46 -3.74 -14.17
CA VAL A 51 -3.60 -2.99 -13.57
C VAL A 51 -4.29 -3.76 -12.44
N SER A 52 -3.83 -3.54 -11.21
CA SER A 52 -4.29 -4.21 -9.99
C SER A 52 -4.67 -3.14 -8.99
N VAL A 53 -5.96 -2.80 -8.95
CA VAL A 53 -6.52 -1.83 -8.01
C VAL A 53 -6.65 -2.50 -6.65
N LEU A 54 -5.62 -2.39 -5.82
CA LEU A 54 -5.67 -2.80 -4.42
C LEU A 54 -5.84 -1.56 -3.53
N PRO A 55 -6.99 -1.36 -2.86
CA PRO A 55 -7.10 -0.35 -1.82
C PRO A 55 -6.13 -0.73 -0.70
N ARG A 56 -5.08 0.06 -0.54
CA ARG A 56 -4.03 -0.20 0.44
C ARG A 56 -4.19 0.74 1.61
N PHE A 57 -4.34 0.16 2.79
CA PHE A 57 -4.25 0.85 4.08
C PHE A 57 -2.77 0.96 4.45
N PHE A 58 -2.25 2.18 4.51
CA PHE A 58 -0.97 2.44 5.17
C PHE A 58 -1.25 2.98 6.56
N SER A 59 -0.82 2.24 7.59
CA SER A 59 -0.78 2.74 8.96
C SER A 59 0.55 3.45 9.18
N VAL A 60 0.52 4.73 9.50
CA VAL A 60 1.70 5.47 9.98
C VAL A 60 1.72 5.27 11.50
N LEU A 61 2.79 4.66 12.01
CA LEU A 61 3.04 4.44 13.45
C LEU A 61 4.03 5.49 13.96
#